data_AF-A0A4Z0R844-F1
#
_entry.id   AF-A0A4Z0R844-F1
#
_cell.length_a   1.000
_cell.length_b   1.000
_cell.length_c   1.000
_cell.angle_alpha   90.00
_cell.angle_beta   90.00
_cell.angle_gamma   90.00
#
_symmetry.space_group_name_H-M   'P 1'
#
loop_
_entity.id
_entity.type
_entity.pdbx_description
1 polymer ?
#
loop_
_entity_poly.entity_id
_entity_poly.type
_entity_poly.pdbx_seq_one_letter_code
_entity_poly.pdbx_strand_id
1 'polypeptide(L)'
;MKLIIKEYLASLKERGELDAILPDLLSEIGFNVFSSSGRGTRQDGVDVAATGCLNGDIEKVYLFSIKAGDLTRTTWDSAAVQSLRPSLNEIIDSYIPNRLPSEHKDKPIVICLCFGGEILEQVRTDVEGYTKSILKNGIEVIQWNGDKLAELILSSFLREDLLPKSFRSMLRKSLALLDEPEASYKHFADLIKNLIQTKTDRVEKKVTVIRQINICLWILFAWCREANNIEAAYLSSELTLLHAWEIAKPFLGKKTRVAKDIFNTVESIRGVYQLICTQYLESKILPFTDKRHALSSAVKPSCKVDVNLKLFDVLGRVAMGGIWTHWQIQLIPKENIELRDQLIKEVQRYFIAMKQLISNNPILLSPYKDDQAIEIAIVTWFLALDSRNFDFIHSWLLEVINRVRFNFNIHSNYPCNLSAYYELIEHPIEKSEAYRIEVTAGSVLYPTVAAFSGLFGFNDIYYEIQSFKEESLRHCNFQFWYPDETSEEQFYTNKSTHGATLSNVCVEKTKEDFLDQIFKECQQNSDFRDMSAMKYGLWPLLFIGCRHYRLPIPLHFLEMFKSNKQ
;
A
#
# COMPACT_ATOMS: atom_id res chain seq x y z
N MET A 1 -7.59 -17.52 -19.17
CA MET A 1 -7.72 -17.22 -17.73
C MET A 1 -7.11 -18.33 -16.89
N LYS A 2 -7.45 -19.61 -17.10
CA LYS A 2 -6.72 -20.75 -16.45
C LYS A 2 -5.20 -20.63 -16.67
N LEU A 3 -4.79 -20.38 -17.91
CA LEU A 3 -3.39 -20.17 -18.25
C LEU A 3 -2.73 -19.03 -17.45
N ILE A 4 -3.32 -17.84 -17.46
CA ILE A 4 -2.83 -16.66 -16.70
C ILE A 4 -2.67 -16.97 -15.20
N ILE A 5 -3.62 -17.71 -14.62
CA ILE A 5 -3.57 -18.08 -13.19
C ILE A 5 -2.53 -19.16 -12.94
N LYS A 6 -2.36 -20.11 -13.87
CA LYS A 6 -1.32 -21.13 -13.80
C LYS A 6 0.07 -20.50 -13.90
N GLU A 7 0.26 -19.57 -14.84
CA GLU A 7 1.48 -18.77 -14.97
C GLU A 7 1.75 -17.97 -13.70
N TYR A 8 0.72 -17.30 -13.18
CA TYR A 8 0.78 -16.63 -11.88
C TYR A 8 1.24 -17.57 -10.75
N LEU A 9 0.62 -18.74 -10.59
CA LEU A 9 0.98 -19.71 -9.54
C LEU A 9 2.39 -20.26 -9.71
N ALA A 10 2.82 -20.50 -10.95
CA ALA A 10 4.18 -20.93 -11.26
C ALA A 10 5.21 -19.84 -10.98
N SER A 11 4.83 -18.57 -11.12
CA SER A 11 5.70 -17.41 -10.87
C SER A 11 5.97 -17.12 -9.38
N LEU A 12 5.23 -17.76 -8.47
CA LEU A 12 5.38 -17.56 -7.03
C LEU A 12 6.78 -18.01 -6.58
N LYS A 13 7.62 -17.05 -6.20
CA LYS A 13 9.00 -17.29 -5.78
C LYS A 13 9.12 -17.53 -4.29
N GLU A 14 8.21 -16.96 -3.50
CA GLU A 14 8.20 -17.08 -2.06
C GLU A 14 7.03 -17.92 -1.58
N ARG A 15 7.29 -18.80 -0.60
CA ARG A 15 6.27 -19.60 0.08
C ARG A 15 5.13 -18.73 0.63
N GLY A 16 5.49 -17.57 1.17
CA GLY A 16 4.58 -16.63 1.81
C GLY A 16 3.46 -16.10 0.89
N GLU A 17 3.64 -16.14 -0.43
CA GLU A 17 2.62 -15.69 -1.38
C GLU A 17 1.47 -16.69 -1.49
N LEU A 18 1.79 -17.99 -1.53
CA LEU A 18 0.78 -19.05 -1.52
C LEU A 18 0.15 -19.18 -0.13
N ASP A 19 0.94 -19.01 0.95
CA ASP A 19 0.46 -18.98 2.33
C ASP A 19 -0.60 -17.88 2.55
N ALA A 20 -0.50 -16.75 1.83
CA ALA A 20 -1.44 -15.63 1.95
C ALA A 20 -2.79 -15.87 1.25
N ILE A 21 -2.83 -16.75 0.24
CA ILE A 21 -4.02 -16.96 -0.61
C ILE A 21 -4.72 -18.29 -0.30
N LEU A 22 -3.96 -19.33 0.05
CA LEU A 22 -4.51 -20.65 0.29
C LEU A 22 -5.59 -20.65 1.40
N PRO A 23 -5.44 -19.96 2.55
CA PRO A 23 -6.49 -19.92 3.57
C PRO A 23 -7.81 -19.34 3.06
N ASP A 24 -7.74 -18.28 2.25
CA ASP A 24 -8.91 -17.67 1.62
C ASP A 24 -9.55 -18.66 0.63
N LEU A 25 -8.73 -19.33 -0.21
CA LEU A 25 -9.21 -20.33 -1.16
C LEU A 25 -9.92 -21.49 -0.48
N LEU A 26 -9.30 -22.06 0.56
CA LEU A 26 -9.87 -23.15 1.36
C LEU A 26 -11.22 -22.75 1.96
N SER A 27 -11.28 -21.56 2.56
CA SER A 27 -12.51 -21.04 3.15
C SER A 27 -13.62 -20.88 2.10
N GLU A 28 -13.29 -20.44 0.89
CA GLU A 28 -14.26 -20.25 -0.19
C GLU A 28 -14.81 -21.58 -0.75
N ILE A 29 -13.98 -22.63 -0.79
CA ILE A 29 -14.41 -23.98 -1.20
C ILE A 29 -15.06 -24.78 -0.07
N GLY A 30 -15.36 -24.15 1.07
CA GLY A 30 -16.15 -24.71 2.15
C GLY A 30 -15.35 -25.35 3.29
N PHE A 31 -14.04 -25.12 3.37
CA PHE A 31 -13.23 -25.61 4.48
C PHE A 31 -13.26 -24.64 5.67
N ASN A 32 -13.03 -25.18 6.86
CA ASN A 32 -12.79 -24.42 8.07
C ASN A 32 -11.28 -24.41 8.39
N VAL A 33 -10.61 -23.29 8.09
CA VAL A 33 -9.20 -23.11 8.40
C VAL A 33 -9.05 -22.84 9.91
N PHE A 34 -8.41 -23.76 10.62
CA PHE A 34 -8.21 -23.68 12.07
C PHE A 34 -6.76 -23.42 12.47
N SER A 35 -5.81 -23.56 11.53
CA SER A 35 -4.41 -23.19 11.75
C SER A 35 -3.84 -22.45 10.54
N SER A 36 -3.55 -21.18 10.77
CA SER A 36 -2.75 -20.21 10.01
C SER A 36 -1.27 -20.13 10.37
N SER A 37 -0.30 -20.12 9.47
CA SER A 37 1.07 -19.72 9.81
C SER A 37 1.14 -18.24 10.27
N GLY A 38 1.20 -18.01 11.58
CA GLY A 38 1.60 -16.72 12.17
C GLY A 38 3.11 -16.66 12.41
N ARG A 39 3.73 -15.48 12.24
CA ARG A 39 5.17 -15.28 12.54
C ARG A 39 5.46 -15.60 14.02
N GLY A 40 6.39 -16.50 14.30
CA GLY A 40 7.02 -16.65 15.63
C GLY A 40 6.83 -17.97 16.39
N THR A 41 6.03 -18.92 15.89
CA THR A 41 5.88 -20.26 16.51
C THR A 41 6.43 -21.37 15.61
N ARG A 42 7.06 -22.40 16.19
CA ARG A 42 7.44 -23.64 15.46
C ARG A 42 6.20 -24.19 14.75
N GLN A 43 6.31 -24.63 13.50
CA GLN A 43 5.18 -25.04 12.66
C GLN A 43 5.12 -26.56 12.42
N ASP A 44 6.16 -27.30 12.80
CA ASP A 44 6.27 -28.77 12.67
C ASP A 44 5.77 -29.27 11.30
N GLY A 45 6.24 -28.60 10.24
CA GLY A 45 5.94 -28.93 8.85
C GLY A 45 4.58 -28.49 8.28
N VAL A 46 3.61 -28.09 9.12
CA VAL A 46 2.26 -27.66 8.68
C VAL A 46 2.18 -26.14 8.53
N ASP A 47 1.83 -25.68 7.33
CA ASP A 47 1.65 -24.26 7.03
C ASP A 47 0.22 -23.79 7.17
N VAL A 48 -0.71 -24.61 6.70
CA VAL A 48 -2.15 -24.39 6.83
C VAL A 48 -2.80 -25.69 7.25
N ALA A 49 -3.68 -25.63 8.26
CA ALA A 49 -4.51 -26.76 8.65
C ALA A 49 -5.99 -26.38 8.56
N ALA A 50 -6.76 -27.24 7.92
CA ALA A 50 -8.18 -27.02 7.70
C ALA A 50 -8.99 -28.32 7.81
N THR A 51 -10.24 -28.21 8.23
CA THR A 51 -11.22 -29.31 8.19
C THR A 51 -12.24 -29.06 7.09
N GLY A 52 -12.69 -30.12 6.41
CA GLY A 52 -13.68 -29.96 5.36
C GLY A 52 -13.99 -31.25 4.62
N CYS A 53 -14.89 -31.14 3.65
CA CYS A 53 -15.33 -32.21 2.77
C CYS A 53 -15.01 -31.83 1.32
N LEU A 54 -14.14 -32.59 0.64
CA LEU A 54 -13.99 -32.49 -0.81
C LEU A 54 -15.03 -33.39 -1.49
N ASN A 55 -15.77 -32.87 -2.47
CA ASN A 55 -16.69 -33.65 -3.31
C ASN A 55 -17.77 -34.47 -2.58
N GLY A 56 -18.22 -34.02 -1.40
CA GLY A 56 -19.25 -34.71 -0.61
C GLY A 56 -18.75 -35.92 0.17
N ASP A 57 -17.43 -36.08 0.28
CA ASP A 57 -16.77 -37.11 1.08
C ASP A 57 -16.90 -36.80 2.59
N ILE A 58 -16.56 -37.76 3.46
CA ILE A 58 -16.57 -37.54 4.93
C ILE A 58 -15.65 -36.37 5.32
N GLU A 59 -15.94 -35.72 6.44
CA GLU A 59 -15.12 -34.59 6.92
C GLU A 59 -13.73 -35.09 7.33
N LYS A 60 -12.69 -34.56 6.68
CA LYS A 60 -11.28 -34.91 6.93
C LYS A 60 -10.49 -33.71 7.43
N VAL A 61 -9.35 -33.99 8.05
CA VAL A 61 -8.32 -32.98 8.39
C VAL A 61 -7.33 -32.90 7.25
N TYR A 62 -7.11 -31.70 6.73
CA TYR A 62 -6.15 -31.42 5.67
C TYR A 62 -4.99 -30.59 6.23
N LEU A 63 -3.79 -31.17 6.17
CA LEU A 63 -2.54 -30.56 6.63
C LEU A 63 -1.70 -30.18 5.41
N PHE A 64 -1.61 -28.90 5.11
CA PHE A 64 -0.90 -28.39 3.94
C PHE A 64 0.55 -28.08 4.30
N SER A 65 1.47 -28.64 3.50
CA SER A 65 2.88 -28.22 3.47
C SER A 65 3.14 -27.55 2.13
N ILE A 66 3.47 -26.26 2.20
CA ILE A 66 3.53 -25.32 1.08
C ILE A 66 4.98 -25.10 0.63
N LYS A 67 5.21 -25.15 -0.68
CA LYS A 67 6.48 -24.79 -1.34
C LYS A 67 6.23 -23.88 -2.55
N ALA A 68 7.22 -23.06 -2.86
CA ALA A 68 7.20 -22.16 -4.01
C ALA A 68 7.66 -22.86 -5.29
N GLY A 69 7.11 -22.48 -6.44
CA GLY A 69 7.52 -22.96 -7.76
C GLY A 69 7.43 -24.49 -7.97
N ASP A 70 8.33 -24.99 -8.81
CA ASP A 70 8.45 -26.42 -9.14
C ASP A 70 9.12 -27.22 -8.02
N LEU A 71 8.65 -28.46 -7.82
CA LEU A 71 9.32 -29.40 -6.93
C LEU A 71 10.50 -30.05 -7.65
N THR A 72 11.69 -29.65 -7.23
CA THR A 72 13.00 -30.14 -7.69
C THR A 72 13.66 -31.06 -6.65
N ARG A 73 14.82 -31.66 -6.99
CA ARG A 73 15.59 -32.51 -6.07
C ARG A 73 16.01 -31.80 -4.79
N THR A 74 16.42 -30.53 -4.91
CA THR A 74 16.87 -29.73 -3.75
C THR A 74 15.71 -29.34 -2.85
N THR A 75 14.55 -29.01 -3.44
CA THR A 75 13.34 -28.65 -2.69
C THR A 75 12.59 -29.87 -2.15
N TRP A 76 12.82 -31.06 -2.71
CA TRP A 76 12.22 -32.31 -2.22
C TRP A 76 12.93 -32.81 -0.98
N ASP A 77 14.24 -33.09 -1.08
CA ASP A 77 14.99 -33.81 -0.05
C ASP A 77 16.45 -33.32 0.02
N SER A 78 16.65 -32.20 0.72
CA SER A 78 17.98 -31.69 1.05
C SER A 78 18.08 -31.34 2.53
N ALA A 79 19.31 -31.18 3.02
CA ALA A 79 19.60 -30.77 4.40
C ALA A 79 19.11 -29.36 4.76
N ALA A 80 18.58 -28.60 3.80
CA ALA A 80 17.96 -27.30 4.06
C ALA A 80 16.65 -27.47 4.84
N VAL A 81 16.45 -26.60 5.84
CA VAL A 81 15.25 -26.53 6.72
C VAL A 81 13.93 -26.37 5.93
N GLN A 82 14.00 -25.98 4.65
CA GLN A 82 12.84 -25.73 3.80
C GLN A 82 12.57 -26.82 2.75
N SER A 83 13.23 -27.98 2.79
CA SER A 83 12.87 -29.10 1.90
C SER A 83 11.50 -29.69 2.29
N LEU A 84 10.78 -30.27 1.32
CA LEU A 84 9.43 -30.78 1.55
C LEU A 84 9.44 -32.06 2.39
N ARG A 85 10.27 -33.04 2.07
CA ARG A 85 10.31 -34.33 2.79
C ARG A 85 10.57 -34.19 4.30
N PRO A 86 11.53 -33.38 4.77
CA PRO A 86 11.69 -33.10 6.20
C PRO A 86 10.44 -32.50 6.84
N SER A 87 9.78 -31.54 6.18
CA SER A 87 8.51 -30.98 6.66
C SER A 87 7.45 -32.07 6.80
N LEU A 88 7.32 -32.98 5.82
CA LEU A 88 6.36 -34.09 5.90
C LEU A 88 6.68 -35.05 7.07
N ASN A 89 7.96 -35.33 7.33
CA ASN A 89 8.35 -36.11 8.50
C ASN A 89 7.94 -35.39 9.80
N GLU A 90 8.16 -34.07 9.91
CA GLU A 90 7.71 -33.30 11.10
C GLU A 90 6.20 -33.35 11.30
N ILE A 91 5.41 -33.33 10.21
CA ILE A 91 3.95 -33.47 10.30
C ILE A 91 3.59 -34.81 10.97
N ILE A 92 4.23 -35.88 10.53
CA ILE A 92 3.93 -37.25 10.98
C ILE A 92 4.44 -37.48 12.41
N ASP A 93 5.69 -37.08 12.68
CA ASP A 93 6.40 -37.42 13.91
C ASP A 93 6.10 -36.45 15.05
N SER A 94 5.74 -35.19 14.73
CA SER A 94 5.58 -34.12 15.71
C SER A 94 4.19 -33.50 15.70
N TYR A 95 3.69 -33.03 14.54
CA TYR A 95 2.44 -32.27 14.50
C TYR A 95 1.21 -33.12 14.83
N ILE A 96 1.02 -34.25 14.11
CA ILE A 96 -0.15 -35.12 14.30
C ILE A 96 -0.23 -35.64 15.75
N PRO A 97 0.85 -36.16 16.37
CA PRO A 97 0.79 -36.68 17.72
C PRO A 97 0.58 -35.60 18.79
N ASN A 98 1.22 -34.43 18.64
CA ASN A 98 1.38 -33.47 19.74
C ASN A 98 0.57 -32.18 19.59
N ARG A 99 0.15 -31.80 18.38
CA ARG A 99 -0.41 -30.46 18.09
C ARG A 99 -1.77 -30.46 17.41
N LEU A 100 -2.19 -31.58 16.84
CA LEU A 100 -3.54 -31.69 16.29
C LEU A 100 -4.59 -31.49 17.40
N PRO A 101 -5.53 -30.54 17.25
CA PRO A 101 -6.58 -30.30 18.25
C PRO A 101 -7.35 -31.58 18.57
N SER A 102 -7.71 -31.77 19.84
CA SER A 102 -8.42 -32.97 20.31
C SER A 102 -9.72 -33.22 19.57
N GLU A 103 -10.44 -32.17 19.20
CA GLU A 103 -11.68 -32.18 18.40
C GLU A 103 -11.50 -32.71 16.96
N HIS A 104 -10.27 -32.94 16.51
CA HIS A 104 -9.96 -33.40 15.16
C HIS A 104 -9.20 -34.74 15.13
N LYS A 105 -8.88 -35.33 16.29
CA LYS A 105 -8.07 -36.56 16.38
C LYS A 105 -8.73 -37.80 15.77
N ASP A 106 -10.06 -37.86 15.82
CA ASP A 106 -10.82 -39.02 15.32
C ASP A 106 -11.16 -38.90 13.82
N LYS A 107 -10.79 -37.79 13.17
CA LYS A 107 -11.06 -37.55 11.75
C LYS A 107 -9.92 -38.13 10.89
N PRO A 108 -10.21 -38.65 9.68
CA PRO A 108 -9.15 -39.07 8.75
C PRO A 108 -8.24 -37.90 8.39
N ILE A 109 -6.94 -38.16 8.31
CA ILE A 109 -5.92 -37.15 8.04
C ILE A 109 -5.43 -37.27 6.60
N VAL A 110 -5.35 -36.12 5.93
CA VAL A 110 -4.82 -35.96 4.58
C VAL A 110 -3.66 -34.96 4.63
N ILE A 111 -2.48 -35.37 4.21
CA ILE A 111 -1.33 -34.47 4.02
C ILE A 111 -1.35 -33.95 2.58
N CYS A 112 -1.31 -32.64 2.42
CA CYS A 112 -1.39 -31.98 1.12
C CYS A 112 -0.03 -31.39 0.75
N LEU A 113 0.56 -31.93 -0.32
CA LEU A 113 1.75 -31.35 -0.95
C LEU A 113 1.29 -30.18 -1.82
N CYS A 114 1.51 -28.95 -1.37
CA CYS A 114 0.96 -27.75 -2.01
C CYS A 114 2.08 -26.92 -2.63
N PHE A 115 2.05 -26.73 -3.95
CA PHE A 115 3.06 -25.95 -4.65
C PHE A 115 2.53 -25.34 -5.94
N GLY A 116 3.05 -24.16 -6.30
CA GLY A 116 2.56 -23.39 -7.44
C GLY A 116 2.97 -23.94 -8.82
N GLY A 117 4.05 -24.72 -8.88
CA GLY A 117 4.56 -25.35 -10.10
C GLY A 117 4.14 -26.82 -10.25
N GLU A 118 4.99 -27.62 -10.89
CA GLU A 118 4.82 -29.05 -11.11
C GLU A 118 5.90 -29.87 -10.39
N ILE A 119 5.68 -31.18 -10.23
CA ILE A 119 6.75 -32.10 -9.82
C ILE A 119 7.62 -32.41 -11.04
N LEU A 120 8.90 -32.02 -10.99
CA LEU A 120 9.83 -32.34 -12.06
C LEU A 120 10.09 -33.85 -12.11
N GLU A 121 10.21 -34.40 -13.33
CA GLU A 121 10.40 -35.84 -13.57
C GLU A 121 11.53 -36.45 -12.73
N GLN A 122 12.61 -35.71 -12.53
CA GLN A 122 13.77 -36.12 -11.74
C GLN A 122 13.47 -36.48 -10.27
N VAL A 123 12.35 -36.02 -9.70
CA VAL A 123 11.94 -36.34 -8.31
C VAL A 123 10.60 -37.06 -8.23
N ARG A 124 9.89 -37.22 -9.34
CA ARG A 124 8.54 -37.81 -9.37
C ARG A 124 8.52 -39.20 -8.74
N THR A 125 9.46 -40.07 -9.14
CA THR A 125 9.60 -41.42 -8.61
C THR A 125 9.85 -41.43 -7.09
N ASP A 126 10.70 -40.52 -6.60
CA ASP A 126 11.03 -40.44 -5.17
C ASP A 126 9.83 -39.97 -4.34
N VAL A 127 9.10 -38.98 -4.84
CA VAL A 127 7.87 -38.47 -4.21
C VAL A 127 6.80 -39.56 -4.17
N GLU A 128 6.57 -40.26 -5.29
CA GLU A 128 5.59 -41.36 -5.36
C GLU A 128 5.96 -42.52 -4.43
N GLY A 129 7.25 -42.87 -4.36
CA GLY A 129 7.74 -43.90 -3.44
C GLY A 129 7.49 -43.53 -1.98
N TYR A 130 7.80 -42.29 -1.60
CA TYR A 130 7.63 -41.78 -0.25
C TYR A 130 6.15 -41.63 0.14
N THR A 131 5.31 -41.07 -0.73
CA THR A 131 3.86 -40.94 -0.49
C THR A 131 3.18 -42.29 -0.32
N LYS A 132 3.56 -43.31 -1.11
CA LYS A 132 3.11 -44.70 -0.92
C LYS A 132 3.53 -45.27 0.43
N SER A 133 4.69 -44.88 0.96
CA SER A 133 5.16 -45.32 2.29
C SER A 133 4.32 -44.73 3.42
N ILE A 134 3.93 -43.46 3.32
CA ILE A 134 3.04 -42.79 4.28
C ILE A 134 1.64 -43.41 4.24
N LEU A 135 1.13 -43.67 3.04
CA LEU A 135 -0.19 -44.27 2.85
C LEU A 135 -0.34 -45.62 3.56
N LYS A 136 0.74 -46.40 3.67
CA LYS A 136 0.75 -47.67 4.44
C LYS A 136 0.46 -47.46 5.93
N ASN A 137 0.70 -46.27 6.46
CA ASN A 137 0.39 -45.88 7.83
C ASN A 137 -1.05 -45.34 7.99
N GLY A 138 -1.89 -45.44 6.95
CA GLY A 138 -3.28 -45.01 6.96
C GLY A 138 -3.50 -43.50 6.75
N ILE A 139 -2.45 -42.74 6.41
CA ILE A 139 -2.53 -41.30 6.15
C ILE A 139 -2.52 -41.07 4.64
N GLU A 140 -3.57 -40.42 4.12
CA GLU A 140 -3.67 -40.09 2.70
C GLU A 140 -2.71 -38.94 2.37
N VAL A 141 -1.99 -39.03 1.24
CA VAL A 141 -1.16 -37.92 0.75
C VAL A 141 -1.62 -37.51 -0.64
N ILE A 142 -2.02 -36.25 -0.79
CA ILE A 142 -2.52 -35.70 -2.06
C ILE A 142 -1.66 -34.55 -2.56
N GLN A 143 -1.66 -34.37 -3.88
CA GLN A 143 -0.95 -33.29 -4.54
C GLN A 143 -1.90 -32.14 -4.88
N TRP A 144 -1.47 -30.92 -4.58
CA TRP A 144 -2.08 -29.65 -4.96
C TRP A 144 -1.04 -28.82 -5.71
N ASN A 145 -0.87 -29.15 -6.99
CA ASN A 145 0.01 -28.45 -7.91
C ASN A 145 -0.64 -27.20 -8.49
N GLY A 146 0.13 -26.44 -9.29
CA GLY A 146 -0.36 -25.22 -9.95
C GLY A 146 -1.62 -25.41 -10.78
N ASP A 147 -1.77 -26.54 -11.47
CA ASP A 147 -2.97 -26.80 -12.29
C ASP A 147 -4.23 -26.96 -11.44
N LYS A 148 -4.15 -27.76 -10.37
CA LYS A 148 -5.27 -27.96 -9.43
C LYS A 148 -5.62 -26.67 -8.71
N LEU A 149 -4.62 -25.92 -8.25
CA LEU A 149 -4.82 -24.62 -7.61
C LEU A 149 -5.46 -23.61 -8.57
N ALA A 150 -5.01 -23.55 -9.83
CA ALA A 150 -5.61 -22.68 -10.84
C ALA A 150 -7.07 -23.04 -11.11
N GLU A 151 -7.39 -24.33 -11.16
CA GLU A 151 -8.75 -24.82 -11.30
C GLU A 151 -9.63 -24.47 -10.10
N LEU A 152 -9.11 -24.62 -8.88
CA LEU A 152 -9.81 -24.24 -7.66
C LEU A 152 -10.04 -22.72 -7.62
N ILE A 153 -9.05 -21.88 -7.92
CA ILE A 153 -9.21 -20.42 -7.99
C ILE A 153 -10.25 -20.02 -9.03
N LEU A 154 -10.23 -20.67 -10.21
CA LEU A 154 -11.22 -20.43 -11.24
C LEU A 154 -12.63 -20.85 -10.85
N SER A 155 -12.76 -22.02 -10.22
CA SER A 155 -14.04 -22.61 -9.84
C SER A 155 -14.58 -22.10 -8.51
N SER A 156 -13.80 -21.32 -7.74
CA SER A 156 -14.23 -20.66 -6.50
C SER A 156 -14.42 -19.17 -6.71
N PHE A 157 -13.32 -18.43 -6.90
CA PHE A 157 -13.28 -16.96 -6.94
C PHE A 157 -13.62 -16.37 -8.30
N LEU A 158 -13.23 -17.04 -9.38
CA LEU A 158 -13.36 -16.49 -10.73
C LEU A 158 -14.40 -17.23 -11.56
N ARG A 159 -15.42 -17.84 -10.95
CA ARG A 159 -16.52 -18.47 -11.69
C ARG A 159 -17.26 -17.45 -12.55
N GLU A 160 -17.92 -17.88 -13.62
CA GLU A 160 -18.57 -16.92 -14.54
C GLU A 160 -19.68 -16.10 -13.88
N ASP A 161 -20.33 -16.64 -12.85
CA ASP A 161 -21.32 -15.98 -12.01
C ASP A 161 -20.71 -14.99 -11.00
N LEU A 162 -19.45 -15.17 -10.62
CA LEU A 162 -18.77 -14.34 -9.61
C LEU A 162 -17.81 -13.30 -10.23
N LEU A 163 -17.20 -13.60 -11.38
CA LEU A 163 -16.38 -12.66 -12.15
C LEU A 163 -16.73 -12.76 -13.64
N PRO A 164 -17.72 -11.95 -14.10
CA PRO A 164 -18.23 -11.99 -15.47
C PRO A 164 -17.13 -11.79 -16.52
N LYS A 165 -17.44 -12.15 -17.77
CA LYS A 165 -16.51 -12.01 -18.91
C LYS A 165 -15.94 -10.58 -19.05
N SER A 166 -16.74 -9.56 -18.72
CA SER A 166 -16.31 -8.15 -18.71
C SER A 166 -15.19 -7.90 -17.70
N PHE A 167 -15.31 -8.39 -16.47
CA PHE A 167 -14.33 -8.19 -15.40
C PHE A 167 -13.03 -8.94 -15.72
N ARG A 168 -13.15 -10.17 -16.25
CA ARG A 168 -12.01 -10.94 -16.76
C ARG A 168 -11.28 -10.20 -17.87
N SER A 169 -12.01 -9.48 -18.73
CA SER A 169 -11.42 -8.67 -19.79
C SER A 169 -10.67 -7.48 -19.22
N MET A 170 -11.21 -6.79 -18.20
CA MET A 170 -10.52 -5.67 -17.53
C MET A 170 -9.20 -6.12 -16.88
N LEU A 171 -9.20 -7.25 -16.15
CA LEU A 171 -7.98 -7.82 -15.59
C LEU A 171 -6.96 -8.13 -16.70
N ARG A 172 -7.36 -8.79 -17.78
CA ARG A 172 -6.46 -9.08 -18.91
C ARG A 172 -5.88 -7.82 -19.56
N LYS A 173 -6.68 -6.77 -19.71
CA LYS A 173 -6.22 -5.49 -20.27
C LYS A 173 -5.19 -4.83 -19.35
N SER A 174 -5.43 -4.87 -18.03
CA SER A 174 -4.45 -4.40 -17.04
C SER A 174 -3.12 -5.16 -17.16
N LEU A 175 -3.16 -6.50 -17.26
CA LEU A 175 -1.97 -7.34 -17.43
C LEU A 175 -1.28 -7.17 -18.80
N ALA A 176 -2.01 -6.82 -19.85
CA ALA A 176 -1.46 -6.63 -21.19
C ALA A 176 -0.75 -5.27 -21.36
N LEU A 177 -1.02 -4.31 -20.47
CA LEU A 177 -0.55 -2.92 -20.57
C LEU A 177 0.45 -2.56 -19.46
N LEU A 178 1.19 -3.53 -18.93
CA LEU A 178 2.14 -3.29 -17.83
C LEU A 178 3.28 -2.33 -18.20
N ASP A 179 3.61 -2.22 -19.48
CA ASP A 179 4.58 -1.24 -19.99
C ASP A 179 4.06 0.20 -19.95
N GLU A 180 2.73 0.38 -19.82
CA GLU A 180 2.04 1.67 -19.69
C GLU A 180 1.29 1.72 -18.35
N PRO A 181 1.97 2.01 -17.22
CA PRO A 181 1.43 1.81 -15.88
C PRO A 181 0.10 2.52 -15.60
N GLU A 182 -0.10 3.73 -16.14
CA GLU A 182 -1.35 4.48 -15.99
C GLU A 182 -2.52 3.82 -16.73
N ALA A 183 -2.27 3.28 -17.93
CA ALA A 183 -3.28 2.56 -18.69
C ALA A 183 -3.63 1.21 -18.04
N SER A 184 -2.61 0.49 -17.53
CA SER A 184 -2.82 -0.72 -16.73
C SER A 184 -3.65 -0.44 -15.49
N TYR A 185 -3.27 0.60 -14.73
CA TYR A 185 -3.96 1.06 -13.53
C TYR A 185 -5.42 1.42 -13.83
N LYS A 186 -5.71 2.14 -14.91
CA LYS A 186 -7.08 2.51 -15.28
C LYS A 186 -7.99 1.30 -15.43
N HIS A 187 -7.54 0.27 -16.16
CA HIS A 187 -8.33 -0.96 -16.32
C HIS A 187 -8.48 -1.74 -15.02
N PHE A 188 -7.46 -1.75 -14.18
CA PHE A 188 -7.55 -2.36 -12.86
C PHE A 188 -8.50 -1.59 -11.93
N ALA A 189 -8.45 -0.26 -11.94
CA ALA A 189 -9.34 0.59 -11.17
C ALA A 189 -10.80 0.39 -11.57
N ASP A 190 -11.08 0.27 -12.87
CA ASP A 190 -12.42 -0.06 -13.37
C ASP A 190 -12.88 -1.43 -12.87
N LEU A 191 -11.99 -2.44 -12.85
CA LEU A 191 -12.28 -3.75 -12.29
C LEU A 191 -12.68 -3.66 -10.82
N ILE A 192 -11.89 -2.98 -9.98
CA ILE A 192 -12.16 -2.81 -8.55
C ILE A 192 -13.48 -2.08 -8.31
N LYS A 193 -13.72 -0.97 -9.03
CA LYS A 193 -14.96 -0.20 -8.92
C LYS A 193 -16.18 -1.05 -9.26
N ASN A 194 -16.11 -1.84 -10.33
CA ASN A 194 -17.21 -2.72 -10.74
C ASN A 194 -17.46 -3.89 -9.77
N LEU A 195 -16.39 -4.49 -9.22
CA LEU A 195 -16.51 -5.53 -8.20
C LEU A 195 -17.27 -5.02 -6.96
N ILE A 196 -16.99 -3.79 -6.54
CA ILE A 196 -17.61 -3.18 -5.36
C ILE A 196 -19.05 -2.72 -5.63
N GLN A 197 -19.32 -2.24 -6.84
CA GLN A 197 -20.66 -1.80 -7.24
C GLN A 197 -21.64 -2.95 -7.50
N THR A 198 -21.17 -4.21 -7.47
CA THR A 198 -22.04 -5.38 -7.58
C THR A 198 -22.96 -5.44 -6.36
N LYS A 199 -24.13 -4.79 -6.46
CA LYS A 199 -25.12 -4.66 -5.38
C LYS A 199 -25.48 -6.04 -4.83
N THR A 200 -25.09 -6.28 -3.59
CA THR A 200 -25.49 -7.48 -2.85
C THR A 200 -25.76 -7.12 -1.40
N ASP A 201 -26.99 -7.37 -0.97
CA ASP A 201 -27.38 -7.21 0.44
C ASP A 201 -26.84 -8.35 1.32
N ARG A 202 -26.34 -9.44 0.68
CA ARG A 202 -25.76 -10.58 1.38
C ARG A 202 -24.34 -10.31 1.82
N VAL A 203 -24.11 -10.44 3.11
CA VAL A 203 -22.85 -10.20 3.81
C VAL A 203 -21.75 -11.18 3.36
N GLU A 204 -22.11 -12.44 3.07
CA GLU A 204 -21.20 -13.47 2.60
C GLU A 204 -20.59 -13.11 1.25
N LYS A 205 -21.38 -12.49 0.35
CA LYS A 205 -20.85 -12.05 -0.95
C LYS A 205 -19.83 -10.92 -0.82
N LYS A 206 -19.88 -10.11 0.25
CA LYS A 206 -18.86 -9.07 0.49
C LYS A 206 -17.49 -9.69 0.81
N VAL A 207 -17.46 -10.83 1.52
CA VAL A 207 -16.24 -11.61 1.77
C VAL A 207 -15.67 -12.12 0.44
N THR A 208 -16.51 -12.69 -0.42
CA THR A 208 -16.08 -13.14 -1.75
C THR A 208 -15.50 -11.98 -2.57
N VAL A 209 -16.15 -10.81 -2.58
CA VAL A 209 -15.67 -9.62 -3.33
C VAL A 209 -14.29 -9.17 -2.84
N ILE A 210 -14.07 -9.02 -1.53
CA ILE A 210 -12.77 -8.57 -1.01
C ILE A 210 -11.65 -9.61 -1.28
N ARG A 211 -11.97 -10.91 -1.24
CA ARG A 211 -11.03 -11.98 -1.62
C ARG A 211 -10.70 -11.95 -3.12
N GLN A 212 -11.69 -11.70 -3.97
CA GLN A 212 -11.46 -11.52 -5.41
C GLN A 212 -10.53 -10.34 -5.70
N ILE A 213 -10.75 -9.22 -5.02
CA ILE A 213 -9.89 -8.03 -5.09
C ILE A 213 -8.45 -8.39 -4.69
N ASN A 214 -8.28 -9.09 -3.57
CA ASN A 214 -6.96 -9.54 -3.09
C ASN A 214 -6.23 -10.41 -4.13
N ILE A 215 -6.92 -11.40 -4.70
CA ILE A 215 -6.35 -12.29 -5.70
C ILE A 215 -6.02 -11.54 -7.00
N CYS A 216 -6.88 -10.62 -7.44
CA CYS A 216 -6.60 -9.81 -8.63
C CYS A 216 -5.34 -8.95 -8.44
N LEU A 217 -5.14 -8.40 -7.24
CA LEU A 217 -3.94 -7.63 -6.91
C LEU A 217 -2.68 -8.51 -6.92
N TRP A 218 -2.75 -9.71 -6.34
CA TRP A 218 -1.64 -10.68 -6.37
C TRP A 218 -1.26 -11.09 -7.79
N ILE A 219 -2.25 -11.37 -8.64
CA ILE A 219 -2.01 -11.69 -10.06
C ILE A 219 -1.32 -10.50 -10.74
N LEU A 220 -1.85 -9.28 -10.58
CA LEU A 220 -1.23 -8.09 -11.17
C LEU A 220 0.22 -7.92 -10.71
N PHE A 221 0.46 -8.06 -9.41
CA PHE A 221 1.80 -7.91 -8.85
C PHE A 221 2.78 -8.94 -9.39
N ALA A 222 2.39 -10.21 -9.45
CA ALA A 222 3.25 -11.26 -10.00
C ALA A 222 3.68 -10.97 -11.44
N TRP A 223 2.75 -10.60 -12.30
CA TRP A 223 3.04 -10.24 -13.69
C TRP A 223 3.90 -8.97 -13.80
N CYS A 224 3.68 -7.98 -12.94
CA CYS A 224 4.54 -6.80 -12.84
C CYS A 224 6.00 -7.17 -12.49
N ARG A 225 6.20 -8.16 -11.62
CA ARG A 225 7.54 -8.64 -11.26
C ARG A 225 8.22 -9.36 -12.42
N GLU A 226 7.49 -10.18 -13.16
CA GLU A 226 8.00 -10.86 -14.35
C GLU A 226 8.37 -9.87 -15.45
N ALA A 227 7.53 -8.86 -15.67
CA ALA A 227 7.80 -7.75 -16.58
C ALA A 227 8.89 -6.77 -16.08
N ASN A 228 9.38 -6.94 -14.84
CA ASN A 228 10.32 -6.04 -14.18
C ASN A 228 9.85 -4.57 -14.10
N ASN A 229 8.53 -4.37 -14.06
CA ASN A 229 7.87 -3.06 -13.95
C ASN A 229 6.78 -3.11 -12.88
N ILE A 230 7.09 -2.57 -11.69
CA ILE A 230 6.24 -2.68 -10.48
C ILE A 230 5.23 -1.51 -10.39
N GLU A 231 5.37 -0.49 -11.24
CA GLU A 231 4.65 0.78 -11.12
C GLU A 231 3.11 0.58 -11.18
N ALA A 232 2.62 -0.25 -12.09
CA ALA A 232 1.19 -0.55 -12.21
C ALA A 232 0.62 -1.23 -10.96
N ALA A 233 1.37 -2.18 -10.39
CA ALA A 233 0.99 -2.84 -9.14
C ALA A 233 1.00 -1.85 -7.96
N TYR A 234 1.97 -0.92 -7.90
CA TYR A 234 2.03 0.10 -6.85
C TYR A 234 0.76 0.96 -6.84
N LEU A 235 0.43 1.59 -7.97
CA LEU A 235 -0.78 2.42 -8.11
C LEU A 235 -2.06 1.65 -7.77
N SER A 236 -2.15 0.42 -8.29
CA SER A 236 -3.31 -0.44 -8.08
C SER A 236 -3.46 -0.90 -6.63
N SER A 237 -2.34 -1.09 -5.91
CA SER A 237 -2.34 -1.54 -4.52
C SER A 237 -2.85 -0.47 -3.55
N GLU A 238 -2.54 0.81 -3.78
CA GLU A 238 -3.08 1.92 -2.99
C GLU A 238 -4.59 2.01 -3.12
N LEU A 239 -5.09 2.00 -4.37
CA LEU A 239 -6.52 1.98 -4.65
C LEU A 239 -7.20 0.78 -3.99
N THR A 240 -6.59 -0.40 -4.13
CA THR A 240 -7.13 -1.64 -3.57
C THR A 240 -7.25 -1.56 -2.05
N LEU A 241 -6.24 -1.03 -1.36
CA LEU A 241 -6.26 -0.89 0.09
C LEU A 241 -7.33 0.11 0.57
N LEU A 242 -7.45 1.26 -0.11
CA LEU A 242 -8.50 2.26 0.17
C LEU A 242 -9.90 1.66 0.01
N HIS A 243 -10.14 1.00 -1.12
CA HIS A 243 -11.43 0.38 -1.40
C HIS A 243 -11.73 -0.85 -0.54
N ALA A 244 -10.71 -1.61 -0.12
CA ALA A 244 -10.87 -2.71 0.83
C ALA A 244 -11.34 -2.19 2.19
N TRP A 245 -10.81 -1.05 2.64
CA TRP A 245 -11.25 -0.40 3.86
C TRP A 245 -12.70 0.09 3.78
N GLU A 246 -13.13 0.63 2.63
CA GLU A 246 -14.53 0.99 2.38
C GLU A 246 -15.49 -0.19 2.56
N ILE A 247 -15.09 -1.40 2.13
CA ILE A 247 -15.89 -2.62 2.32
C ILE A 247 -15.91 -3.02 3.80
N ALA A 248 -14.80 -2.83 4.51
CA ALA A 248 -14.60 -3.29 5.88
C ALA A 248 -15.22 -2.37 6.95
N LYS A 249 -15.30 -1.06 6.70
CA LYS A 249 -15.78 -0.08 7.68
C LYS A 249 -17.15 -0.42 8.31
N PRO A 250 -18.17 -0.95 7.61
CA PRO A 250 -19.46 -1.30 8.22
C PRO A 250 -19.41 -2.53 9.15
N PHE A 251 -18.26 -3.22 9.20
CA PHE A 251 -18.03 -4.41 10.04
C PHE A 251 -17.17 -4.11 11.27
N LEU A 252 -16.70 -2.86 11.42
CA LEU A 252 -15.94 -2.42 12.57
C LEU A 252 -16.70 -2.68 13.89
N GLY A 253 -15.98 -3.15 14.91
CA GLY A 253 -16.55 -3.52 16.21
C GLY A 253 -17.35 -4.83 16.25
N LYS A 254 -17.64 -5.47 15.12
CA LYS A 254 -18.38 -6.74 15.07
C LYS A 254 -17.44 -7.93 15.31
N LYS A 255 -17.89 -8.89 16.13
CA LYS A 255 -17.13 -10.13 16.47
C LYS A 255 -17.55 -11.37 15.68
N THR A 256 -18.45 -11.20 14.70
CA THR A 256 -18.95 -12.28 13.83
C THR A 256 -17.83 -12.91 13.00
N ARG A 257 -17.97 -14.18 12.60
CA ARG A 257 -17.03 -14.86 11.68
C ARG A 257 -16.77 -14.04 10.41
N VAL A 258 -17.83 -13.54 9.77
CA VAL A 258 -17.70 -12.72 8.55
C VAL A 258 -16.85 -11.47 8.77
N ALA A 259 -17.07 -10.72 9.87
CA ALA A 259 -16.25 -9.56 10.17
C ALA A 259 -14.77 -9.93 10.31
N LYS A 260 -14.45 -11.03 10.98
CA LYS A 260 -13.07 -11.55 11.07
C LYS A 260 -12.50 -11.88 9.70
N ASP A 261 -13.26 -12.58 8.86
CA ASP A 261 -12.83 -12.95 7.51
C ASP A 261 -12.53 -11.70 6.66
N ILE A 262 -13.38 -10.66 6.72
CA ILE A 262 -13.15 -9.39 6.02
C ILE A 262 -11.86 -8.73 6.49
N PHE A 263 -11.66 -8.57 7.81
CA PHE A 263 -10.45 -7.92 8.32
C PHE A 263 -9.19 -8.74 8.05
N ASN A 264 -9.26 -10.07 8.09
CA ASN A 264 -8.15 -10.93 7.69
C ASN A 264 -7.76 -10.69 6.21
N THR A 265 -8.75 -10.56 5.32
CA THR A 265 -8.47 -10.25 3.90
C THR A 265 -7.95 -8.82 3.72
N VAL A 266 -8.44 -7.82 4.48
CA VAL A 266 -7.85 -6.45 4.49
C VAL A 266 -6.38 -6.49 4.90
N GLU A 267 -6.05 -7.24 5.95
CA GLU A 267 -4.67 -7.40 6.41
C GLU A 267 -3.81 -8.12 5.37
N SER A 268 -4.36 -9.11 4.66
CA SER A 268 -3.70 -9.74 3.51
C SER A 268 -3.40 -8.72 2.41
N ILE A 269 -4.39 -7.92 1.99
CA ILE A 269 -4.23 -6.83 1.01
C ILE A 269 -3.16 -5.82 1.45
N ARG A 270 -3.19 -5.41 2.72
CA ARG A 270 -2.18 -4.52 3.32
C ARG A 270 -0.78 -5.14 3.25
N GLY A 271 -0.67 -6.45 3.48
CA GLY A 271 0.56 -7.21 3.31
C GLY A 271 1.08 -7.17 1.87
N VAL A 272 0.21 -7.36 0.87
CA VAL A 272 0.58 -7.25 -0.55
C VAL A 272 1.07 -5.84 -0.90
N TYR A 273 0.33 -4.82 -0.47
CA TYR A 273 0.72 -3.42 -0.64
C TYR A 273 2.13 -3.16 -0.07
N GLN A 274 2.41 -3.64 1.15
CA GLN A 274 3.72 -3.48 1.78
C GLN A 274 4.83 -4.20 1.01
N LEU A 275 4.56 -5.41 0.49
CA LEU A 275 5.52 -6.15 -0.33
C LEU A 275 5.83 -5.41 -1.64
N ILE A 276 4.80 -4.88 -2.32
CA ILE A 276 4.94 -4.06 -3.52
C ILE A 276 5.78 -2.81 -3.24
N CYS A 277 5.46 -2.10 -2.16
CA CYS A 277 6.20 -0.90 -1.73
C CYS A 277 7.66 -1.21 -1.46
N THR A 278 7.95 -2.23 -0.65
CA THR A 278 9.32 -2.65 -0.36
C THR A 278 10.06 -3.01 -1.65
N GLN A 279 9.47 -3.83 -2.52
CA GLN A 279 10.13 -4.21 -3.76
C GLN A 279 10.41 -3.00 -4.67
N TYR A 280 9.45 -2.08 -4.80
CA TYR A 280 9.63 -0.86 -5.56
C TYR A 280 10.78 0.01 -4.99
N LEU A 281 10.73 0.30 -3.69
CA LEU A 281 11.68 1.19 -3.03
C LEU A 281 13.09 0.57 -2.98
N GLU A 282 13.22 -0.67 -2.52
CA GLU A 282 14.49 -1.36 -2.34
C GLU A 282 15.20 -1.64 -3.66
N SER A 283 14.47 -1.99 -4.72
CA SER A 283 15.10 -2.37 -5.98
C SER A 283 15.29 -1.21 -6.95
N LYS A 284 14.42 -0.18 -6.92
CA LYS A 284 14.39 0.88 -7.94
C LYS A 284 14.78 2.25 -7.43
N ILE A 285 14.60 2.55 -6.14
CA ILE A 285 14.73 3.93 -5.62
C ILE A 285 15.90 4.07 -4.66
N LEU A 286 15.86 3.41 -3.50
CA LEU A 286 16.82 3.57 -2.40
C LEU A 286 18.28 3.35 -2.81
N PRO A 287 18.65 2.39 -3.70
CA PRO A 287 20.05 2.20 -4.13
C PRO A 287 20.64 3.33 -4.97
N PHE A 288 19.84 4.34 -5.32
CA PHE A 288 20.21 5.43 -6.21
C PHE A 288 19.98 6.82 -5.60
N THR A 289 19.47 6.92 -4.37
CA THR A 289 19.19 8.22 -3.72
C THR A 289 20.47 9.00 -3.44
N ASP A 290 21.58 8.31 -3.16
CA ASP A 290 22.89 8.87 -2.87
C ASP A 290 23.66 9.34 -4.12
N LYS A 291 23.15 9.03 -5.33
CA LYS A 291 23.78 9.37 -6.61
C LYS A 291 23.15 10.60 -7.23
N ARG A 292 23.96 11.64 -7.42
CA ARG A 292 23.54 12.90 -8.07
C ARG A 292 22.90 12.64 -9.43
N HIS A 293 21.66 13.14 -9.60
CA HIS A 293 20.84 13.04 -10.82
C HIS A 293 20.53 11.63 -11.35
N ALA A 294 20.86 10.55 -10.62
CA ALA A 294 20.62 9.18 -11.10
C ALA A 294 19.12 8.91 -11.31
N LEU A 295 18.29 9.27 -10.33
CA LEU A 295 16.83 9.11 -10.41
C LEU A 295 16.21 10.09 -11.41
N SER A 296 16.67 11.34 -11.46
CA SER A 296 16.23 12.30 -12.49
C SER A 296 16.46 11.76 -13.91
N SER A 297 17.62 11.15 -14.15
CA SER A 297 17.97 10.59 -15.46
C SER A 297 17.19 9.32 -15.78
N ALA A 298 16.85 8.53 -14.76
CA ALA A 298 16.09 7.29 -14.91
C ALA A 298 14.64 7.51 -15.35
N VAL A 299 14.09 8.72 -15.18
CA VAL A 299 12.74 9.10 -15.68
C VAL A 299 12.65 8.98 -17.21
N LYS A 300 13.78 9.06 -17.93
CA LYS A 300 13.83 9.17 -19.40
C LYS A 300 12.88 10.27 -19.93
N PRO A 301 13.06 11.52 -19.44
CA PRO A 301 12.11 12.58 -19.70
C PRO A 301 12.11 13.04 -21.15
N SER A 302 10.94 13.44 -21.65
CA SER A 302 10.83 14.27 -22.85
C SER A 302 11.00 15.75 -22.52
N CYS A 303 10.67 16.15 -21.28
CA CYS A 303 10.87 17.51 -20.79
C CYS A 303 11.10 17.59 -19.27
N LYS A 304 11.44 18.78 -18.77
CA LYS A 304 11.67 19.01 -17.32
C LYS A 304 10.43 18.78 -16.45
N VAL A 305 9.22 18.92 -17.01
CA VAL A 305 7.95 18.67 -16.30
C VAL A 305 7.84 17.19 -15.92
N ASP A 306 8.26 16.28 -16.80
CA ASP A 306 8.25 14.83 -16.53
C ASP A 306 9.09 14.49 -15.30
N VAL A 307 10.30 15.05 -15.23
CA VAL A 307 11.22 14.85 -14.09
C VAL A 307 10.62 15.43 -12.82
N ASN A 308 10.03 16.62 -12.91
CA ASN A 308 9.41 17.29 -11.76
C ASN A 308 8.26 16.45 -11.20
N LEU A 309 7.25 16.15 -12.02
CA LEU A 309 6.08 15.39 -11.60
C LEU A 309 6.49 14.01 -11.07
N LYS A 310 7.38 13.30 -11.78
CA LYS A 310 7.78 11.96 -11.37
C LYS A 310 8.59 11.95 -10.08
N LEU A 311 9.51 12.89 -9.89
CA LEU A 311 10.32 12.91 -8.66
C LEU A 311 9.52 13.36 -7.44
N PHE A 312 8.55 14.27 -7.58
CA PHE A 312 7.64 14.57 -6.48
C PHE A 312 6.79 13.33 -6.11
N ASP A 313 6.24 12.60 -7.08
CA ASP A 313 5.56 11.32 -6.81
C ASP A 313 6.47 10.33 -6.06
N VAL A 314 7.70 10.10 -6.55
CA VAL A 314 8.68 9.22 -5.89
C VAL A 314 9.01 9.69 -4.47
N LEU A 315 9.16 11.00 -4.27
CA LEU A 315 9.43 11.60 -2.97
C LEU A 315 8.30 11.27 -1.97
N GLY A 316 7.04 11.39 -2.39
CA GLY A 316 5.89 10.98 -1.59
C GLY A 316 5.90 9.47 -1.27
N ARG A 317 6.27 8.61 -2.22
CA ARG A 317 6.35 7.15 -2.00
C ARG A 317 7.41 6.74 -0.99
N VAL A 318 8.58 7.39 -1.03
CA VAL A 318 9.65 7.16 -0.04
C VAL A 318 9.17 7.56 1.36
N ALA A 319 8.47 8.69 1.47
CA ALA A 319 7.86 9.11 2.73
C ALA A 319 6.82 8.10 3.24
N MET A 320 5.95 7.62 2.35
CA MET A 320 4.97 6.59 2.71
C MET A 320 5.62 5.32 3.24
N GLY A 321 6.72 4.86 2.64
CA GLY A 321 7.49 3.71 3.14
C GLY A 321 7.88 3.90 4.60
N GLY A 322 8.51 5.03 4.92
CA GLY A 322 8.91 5.37 6.29
C GLY A 322 7.73 5.57 7.26
N ILE A 323 6.64 6.20 6.82
CA ILE A 323 5.42 6.38 7.62
C ILE A 323 4.80 5.04 8.00
N TRP A 324 4.72 4.09 7.06
CA TRP A 324 4.23 2.75 7.34
C TRP A 324 5.15 1.98 8.31
N THR A 325 6.47 2.11 8.17
CA THR A 325 7.42 1.52 9.12
C THR A 325 7.26 2.14 10.51
N HIS A 326 7.09 3.46 10.61
CA HIS A 326 6.84 4.14 11.88
C HIS A 326 5.55 3.65 12.55
N TRP A 327 4.48 3.53 11.77
CA TRP A 327 3.21 2.98 12.26
C TRP A 327 3.35 1.55 12.79
N GLN A 328 4.12 0.69 12.11
CA GLN A 328 4.37 -0.68 12.58
C GLN A 328 5.06 -0.72 13.95
N ILE A 329 5.96 0.23 14.25
CA ILE A 329 6.61 0.34 15.56
C ILE A 329 5.57 0.59 16.67
N GLN A 330 4.50 1.34 16.38
CA GLN A 330 3.44 1.64 17.34
C GLN A 330 2.59 0.40 17.68
N LEU A 331 2.51 -0.57 16.76
CA LEU A 331 1.75 -1.81 16.96
C LEU A 331 2.50 -2.89 17.73
N ILE A 332 3.84 -2.83 17.74
CA ILE A 332 4.65 -3.87 18.36
C ILE A 332 4.71 -3.66 19.88
N PRO A 333 4.44 -4.70 20.70
CA PRO A 333 4.56 -4.64 22.15
C PRO A 333 5.94 -4.12 22.57
N LYS A 334 5.99 -3.29 23.63
CA LYS A 334 7.22 -2.61 24.06
C LYS A 334 8.32 -3.59 24.49
N GLU A 335 7.93 -4.81 24.87
CA GLU A 335 8.79 -5.90 25.31
C GLU A 335 9.59 -6.51 24.16
N ASN A 336 9.13 -6.39 22.91
CA ASN A 336 9.85 -6.90 21.74
C ASN A 336 10.88 -5.87 21.24
N ILE A 337 11.92 -5.67 22.06
CA ILE A 337 12.94 -4.63 21.85
C ILE A 337 13.70 -4.85 20.53
N GLU A 338 14.08 -6.09 20.21
CA GLU A 338 14.89 -6.39 19.02
C GLU A 338 14.17 -6.01 17.71
N LEU A 339 12.91 -6.42 17.55
CA LEU A 339 12.13 -6.08 16.36
C LEU A 339 11.85 -4.57 16.26
N ARG A 340 11.62 -3.91 17.41
CA ARG A 340 11.45 -2.45 17.46
C ARG A 340 12.72 -1.74 17.02
N ASP A 341 13.89 -2.15 17.51
CA ASP A 341 15.18 -1.57 17.13
C ASP A 341 15.49 -1.75 15.64
N GLN A 342 15.14 -2.91 15.06
CA GLN A 342 15.25 -3.13 13.62
C GLN A 342 14.39 -2.14 12.82
N LEU A 343 13.12 -1.96 13.18
CA LEU A 343 12.24 -1.02 12.48
C LEU A 343 12.64 0.44 12.70
N ILE A 344 13.16 0.79 13.88
CA ILE A 344 13.71 2.13 14.13
C ILE A 344 14.88 2.39 13.18
N LYS A 345 15.79 1.42 13.00
CA LYS A 345 16.89 1.54 12.02
C LYS A 345 16.38 1.70 10.59
N GLU A 346 15.32 0.98 10.21
CA GLU A 346 14.69 1.15 8.90
C GLU A 346 14.08 2.55 8.73
N VAL A 347 13.40 3.11 9.74
CA VAL A 347 12.93 4.50 9.70
C VAL A 347 14.09 5.48 9.51
N GLN A 348 15.21 5.29 10.22
CA GLN A 348 16.40 6.11 10.05
C GLN A 348 17.00 6.00 8.64
N ARG A 349 16.97 4.81 8.04
CA ARG A 349 17.37 4.59 6.65
C ARG A 349 16.48 5.37 5.68
N TYR A 350 15.17 5.40 5.90
CA TYR A 350 14.26 6.25 5.12
C TYR A 350 14.54 7.74 5.27
N PHE A 351 14.86 8.23 6.48
CA PHE A 351 15.29 9.63 6.67
C PHE A 351 16.52 9.95 5.84
N ILE A 352 17.54 9.10 5.88
CA ILE A 352 18.78 9.29 5.11
C ILE A 352 18.48 9.29 3.61
N ALA A 353 17.76 8.29 3.12
CA ALA A 353 17.44 8.15 1.70
C ALA A 353 16.63 9.35 1.17
N MET A 354 15.70 9.87 1.97
CA MET A 354 14.90 11.05 1.63
C MET A 354 15.75 12.32 1.54
N LYS A 355 16.63 12.56 2.52
CA LYS A 355 17.57 13.68 2.49
C LYS A 355 18.48 13.61 1.26
N GLN A 356 18.99 12.42 0.96
CA GLN A 356 19.81 12.17 -0.22
C GLN A 356 19.03 12.42 -1.51
N LEU A 357 17.79 11.90 -1.61
CA LEU A 357 16.92 12.08 -2.78
C LEU A 357 16.73 13.56 -3.11
N ILE A 358 16.40 14.38 -2.11
CA ILE A 358 16.22 15.83 -2.25
C ILE A 358 17.53 16.51 -2.66
N SER A 359 18.62 16.28 -1.91
CA SER A 359 19.92 16.92 -2.15
C SER A 359 20.52 16.57 -3.52
N ASN A 360 20.29 15.35 -4.01
CA ASN A 360 20.85 14.86 -5.27
C ASN A 360 19.96 15.16 -6.49
N ASN A 361 18.75 15.69 -6.29
CA ASN A 361 17.82 16.02 -7.37
C ASN A 361 17.19 17.41 -7.15
N PRO A 362 17.90 18.51 -7.54
CA PRO A 362 17.49 19.89 -7.30
C PRO A 362 16.11 20.30 -7.86
N ILE A 363 15.51 19.50 -8.74
CA ILE A 363 14.14 19.74 -9.22
C ILE A 363 13.10 19.64 -8.08
N LEU A 364 13.41 18.88 -7.02
CA LEU A 364 12.61 18.77 -5.78
C LEU A 364 12.65 20.04 -4.91
N LEU A 365 13.41 21.04 -5.32
CA LEU A 365 13.44 22.37 -4.70
C LEU A 365 12.51 23.35 -5.45
N SER A 366 11.79 22.90 -6.48
CA SER A 366 10.99 23.78 -7.35
C SER A 366 9.68 23.10 -7.74
N PRO A 367 8.65 23.15 -6.88
CA PRO A 367 7.33 22.66 -7.25
C PRO A 367 6.77 23.44 -8.45
N TYR A 368 6.12 22.74 -9.37
CA TYR A 368 5.44 23.30 -10.55
C TYR A 368 3.93 23.36 -10.37
N LYS A 369 3.38 22.51 -9.49
CA LYS A 369 1.96 22.50 -9.14
C LYS A 369 1.78 22.91 -7.70
N ASP A 370 0.70 23.62 -7.43
CA ASP A 370 0.31 23.95 -6.06
C ASP A 370 0.00 22.67 -5.25
N ASP A 371 -0.60 21.66 -5.87
CA ASP A 371 -0.93 20.39 -5.19
C ASP A 371 0.29 19.54 -4.80
N GLN A 372 1.51 19.88 -5.25
CA GLN A 372 2.75 19.28 -4.74
C GLN A 372 3.03 19.66 -3.28
N ALA A 373 2.24 20.58 -2.71
CA ALA A 373 2.10 20.77 -1.28
C ALA A 373 1.82 19.47 -0.52
N ILE A 374 1.10 18.52 -1.14
CA ILE A 374 0.79 17.22 -0.54
C ILE A 374 2.09 16.47 -0.26
N GLU A 375 2.93 16.27 -1.27
CA GLU A 375 4.23 15.61 -1.10
C GLU A 375 5.10 16.35 -0.07
N ILE A 376 5.15 17.68 -0.13
CA ILE A 376 5.91 18.51 0.81
C ILE A 376 5.41 18.32 2.25
N ALA A 377 4.10 18.27 2.46
CA ALA A 377 3.51 18.04 3.76
C ALA A 377 3.83 16.65 4.30
N ILE A 378 3.68 15.60 3.48
CA ILE A 378 3.95 14.21 3.90
C ILE A 378 5.43 14.05 4.30
N VAL A 379 6.34 14.58 3.48
CA VAL A 379 7.79 14.52 3.72
C VAL A 379 8.17 15.30 4.97
N THR A 380 7.65 16.52 5.11
CA THR A 380 7.94 17.37 6.28
C THR A 380 7.42 16.72 7.55
N TRP A 381 6.20 16.20 7.53
CA TRP A 381 5.61 15.46 8.65
C TRP A 381 6.45 14.24 9.03
N PHE A 382 6.86 13.44 8.05
CA PHE A 382 7.67 12.24 8.30
C PHE A 382 9.04 12.60 8.89
N LEU A 383 9.77 13.53 8.28
CA LEU A 383 11.08 13.96 8.79
C LEU A 383 10.96 14.57 10.20
N ALA A 384 9.86 15.27 10.48
CA ALA A 384 9.61 15.92 11.77
C ALA A 384 9.33 14.93 12.92
N LEU A 385 9.15 13.64 12.64
CA LEU A 385 9.12 12.60 13.68
C LEU A 385 10.42 12.51 14.47
N ASP A 386 11.52 13.09 13.97
CA ASP A 386 12.81 13.16 14.63
C ASP A 386 13.39 14.58 14.54
N SER A 387 13.54 15.25 15.69
CA SER A 387 13.98 16.64 15.78
C SER A 387 15.38 16.87 15.19
N ARG A 388 16.21 15.84 15.08
CA ARG A 388 17.53 15.90 14.42
C ARG A 388 17.43 16.21 12.92
N ASN A 389 16.24 16.15 12.34
CA ASN A 389 15.99 16.50 10.95
C ASN A 389 15.58 17.97 10.75
N PHE A 390 15.33 18.74 11.82
CA PHE A 390 14.75 20.09 11.70
C PHE A 390 15.64 21.04 10.89
N ASP A 391 16.96 21.01 11.05
CA ASP A 391 17.88 21.85 10.26
C ASP A 391 17.78 21.55 8.75
N PHE A 392 17.60 20.27 8.40
CA PHE A 392 17.40 19.86 7.02
C PHE A 392 16.04 20.31 6.49
N ILE A 393 14.97 20.14 7.28
CA ILE A 393 13.63 20.60 6.93
C ILE A 393 13.64 22.11 6.68
N HIS A 394 14.23 22.88 7.59
CA HIS A 394 14.39 24.33 7.48
C HIS A 394 15.09 24.70 6.17
N SER A 395 16.29 24.16 5.95
CA SER A 395 17.10 24.44 4.76
C SER A 395 16.35 24.10 3.46
N TRP A 396 15.64 22.97 3.43
CA TRP A 396 14.89 22.53 2.27
C TRP A 396 13.68 23.42 1.99
N LEU A 397 12.84 23.71 2.99
CA LEU A 397 11.65 24.55 2.82
C LEU A 397 12.01 25.99 2.47
N LEU A 398 13.07 26.54 3.05
CA LEU A 398 13.59 27.86 2.71
C LEU A 398 14.01 27.92 1.23
N GLU A 399 14.75 26.93 0.75
CA GLU A 399 15.19 26.84 -0.65
C GLU A 399 14.00 26.66 -1.60
N VAL A 400 12.97 25.90 -1.21
CA VAL A 400 11.71 25.78 -1.97
C VAL A 400 11.05 27.15 -2.13
N ILE A 401 10.86 27.91 -1.05
CA ILE A 401 10.21 29.23 -1.11
C ILE A 401 11.06 30.23 -1.92
N ASN A 402 12.37 30.27 -1.71
CA ASN A 402 13.27 31.15 -2.45
C ASN A 402 13.21 30.89 -3.96
N ARG A 403 13.22 29.61 -4.38
CA ARG A 403 13.13 29.25 -5.80
C ARG A 403 11.77 29.54 -6.39
N VAL A 404 10.71 29.33 -5.62
CA VAL A 404 9.35 29.68 -6.06
C VAL A 404 9.23 31.19 -6.28
N ARG A 405 9.66 32.01 -5.32
CA ARG A 405 9.64 33.47 -5.45
C ARG A 405 10.50 33.94 -6.63
N PHE A 406 11.69 33.38 -6.79
CA PHE A 406 12.55 33.67 -7.93
C PHE A 406 11.85 33.33 -9.26
N ASN A 407 11.35 32.11 -9.42
CA ASN A 407 10.67 31.66 -10.64
C ASN A 407 9.42 32.48 -10.95
N PHE A 408 8.66 32.88 -9.93
CA PHE A 408 7.50 33.75 -10.07
C PHE A 408 7.89 35.13 -10.62
N ASN A 409 8.95 35.72 -10.08
CA ASN A 409 9.43 37.06 -10.48
C ASN A 409 9.99 37.08 -11.90
N ILE A 410 10.68 36.02 -12.33
CA ILE A 410 11.25 35.94 -13.69
C ILE A 410 10.31 35.35 -14.74
N HIS A 411 9.06 35.02 -14.36
CA HIS A 411 8.08 34.32 -15.20
C HIS A 411 8.62 32.98 -15.76
N SER A 412 9.15 32.15 -14.87
CA SER A 412 9.56 30.76 -15.12
C SER A 412 8.49 29.79 -14.59
N ASN A 413 8.80 28.49 -14.44
CA ASN A 413 7.88 27.50 -13.89
C ASN A 413 7.71 27.67 -12.36
N TYR A 414 6.80 28.57 -11.98
CA TYR A 414 6.32 28.71 -10.60
C TYR A 414 5.11 27.79 -10.35
N PRO A 415 4.75 27.51 -9.09
CA PRO A 415 3.59 26.70 -8.76
C PRO A 415 2.29 27.29 -9.31
N CYS A 416 1.47 26.46 -9.93
CA CYS A 416 0.18 26.85 -10.49
C CYS A 416 -0.95 25.86 -10.13
N ASN A 417 -2.19 26.29 -10.36
CA ASN A 417 -3.40 25.48 -10.18
C ASN A 417 -3.75 24.61 -11.42
N LEU A 418 -2.89 24.58 -12.43
CA LEU A 418 -3.10 23.81 -13.66
C LEU A 418 -2.93 22.30 -13.39
N SER A 419 -3.81 21.49 -13.97
CA SER A 419 -3.81 20.04 -13.80
C SER A 419 -3.47 19.27 -15.07
N ALA A 420 -3.79 19.83 -16.25
CA ALA A 420 -3.58 19.10 -17.49
C ALA A 420 -2.10 19.15 -17.88
N TYR A 421 -1.57 17.99 -18.30
CA TYR A 421 -0.15 17.85 -18.60
C TYR A 421 0.34 18.81 -19.70
N TYR A 422 -0.46 19.01 -20.76
CA TYR A 422 -0.09 19.94 -21.84
C TYR A 422 0.01 21.39 -21.37
N GLU A 423 -0.87 21.82 -20.45
CA GLU A 423 -0.83 23.17 -19.87
C GLU A 423 0.42 23.38 -19.03
N LEU A 424 0.86 22.35 -18.30
CA LEU A 424 2.07 22.40 -17.47
C LEU A 424 3.36 22.47 -18.29
N ILE A 425 3.41 21.85 -19.47
CA ILE A 425 4.54 21.97 -20.41
C ILE A 425 4.68 23.40 -20.90
N GLU A 426 3.56 24.01 -21.27
CA GLU A 426 3.52 25.36 -21.82
C GLU A 426 3.57 26.45 -20.73
N HIS A 427 3.39 26.09 -19.46
CA HIS A 427 3.39 27.03 -18.36
C HIS A 427 4.78 27.67 -18.14
N PRO A 428 4.89 29.01 -18.07
CA PRO A 428 3.83 30.00 -18.31
C PRO A 428 3.62 30.30 -19.81
N ILE A 429 2.36 30.30 -20.26
CA ILE A 429 1.99 30.55 -21.67
C ILE A 429 2.26 32.01 -22.06
N GLU A 430 2.02 32.94 -21.12
CA GLU A 430 2.29 34.35 -21.31
C GLU A 430 2.85 35.01 -20.03
N LYS A 431 3.52 36.14 -20.20
CA LYS A 431 4.15 36.89 -19.11
C LYS A 431 3.26 38.03 -18.60
N SER A 432 1.95 37.90 -18.73
CA SER A 432 0.99 38.90 -18.29
C SER A 432 0.69 38.76 -16.79
N GLU A 433 0.29 39.86 -16.16
CA GLU A 433 -0.17 39.83 -14.78
C GLU A 433 -1.52 39.09 -14.64
N ALA A 434 -2.40 39.24 -15.65
CA ALA A 434 -3.69 38.56 -15.67
C ALA A 434 -3.55 37.03 -15.63
N TYR A 435 -2.64 36.49 -16.45
CA TYR A 435 -2.34 35.06 -16.45
C TYR A 435 -1.79 34.59 -15.11
N ARG A 436 -0.86 35.34 -14.50
CA ARG A 436 -0.35 35.03 -13.16
C ARG A 436 -1.47 34.96 -12.14
N ILE A 437 -2.37 35.96 -12.13
CA ILE A 437 -3.50 36.00 -11.21
C ILE A 437 -4.40 34.78 -11.36
N GLU A 438 -4.72 34.40 -12.60
CA GLU A 438 -5.55 33.25 -12.91
C GLU A 438 -4.93 31.92 -12.43
N VAL A 439 -3.68 31.66 -12.83
CA VAL A 439 -3.03 30.38 -12.55
C VAL A 439 -2.50 30.25 -11.11
N THR A 440 -2.56 31.34 -10.34
CA THR A 440 -2.23 31.38 -8.90
C THR A 440 -3.40 31.88 -8.05
N ALA A 441 -4.64 31.70 -8.52
CA ALA A 441 -5.85 32.20 -7.84
C ALA A 441 -6.07 31.58 -6.44
N GLY A 442 -5.56 30.37 -6.19
CA GLY A 442 -5.63 29.70 -4.89
C GLY A 442 -4.40 28.85 -4.64
N SER A 443 -4.04 28.71 -3.37
CA SER A 443 -2.87 27.92 -2.96
C SER A 443 -3.07 27.19 -1.65
N VAL A 444 -2.69 25.91 -1.63
CA VAL A 444 -2.43 25.12 -0.42
C VAL A 444 -0.93 25.04 -0.10
N LEU A 445 -0.04 25.30 -1.06
CA LEU A 445 1.41 25.19 -0.90
C LEU A 445 1.97 26.17 0.13
N TYR A 446 1.79 27.47 -0.11
CA TYR A 446 2.33 28.51 0.76
C TYR A 446 1.80 28.43 2.20
N PRO A 447 0.48 28.30 2.43
CA PRO A 447 -0.02 28.18 3.80
C PRO A 447 0.47 26.89 4.46
N THR A 448 0.63 25.78 3.73
CA THR A 448 1.22 24.53 4.29
C THR A 448 2.65 24.74 4.78
N VAL A 449 3.51 25.39 3.99
CA VAL A 449 4.88 25.70 4.42
C VAL A 449 4.85 26.67 5.61
N ALA A 450 3.96 27.67 5.61
CA ALA A 450 3.79 28.58 6.75
C ALA A 450 3.33 27.85 8.02
N ALA A 451 2.47 26.84 7.92
CA ALA A 451 2.02 26.02 9.06
C ALA A 451 3.18 25.27 9.71
N PHE A 452 4.02 24.57 8.93
CA PHE A 452 5.20 23.91 9.47
C PHE A 452 6.22 24.92 10.02
N SER A 453 6.46 26.03 9.31
CA SER A 453 7.40 27.06 9.75
C SER A 453 6.98 27.71 11.07
N GLY A 454 5.70 28.07 11.21
CA GLY A 454 5.16 28.60 12.47
C GLY A 454 5.29 27.57 13.60
N LEU A 455 4.96 26.31 13.33
CA LEU A 455 4.97 25.23 14.32
C LEU A 455 6.40 24.93 14.82
N PHE A 456 7.37 24.86 13.92
CA PHE A 456 8.76 24.55 14.25
C PHE A 456 9.60 25.78 14.62
N GLY A 457 9.08 26.99 14.44
CA GLY A 457 9.77 28.24 14.80
C GLY A 457 10.73 28.76 13.72
N PHE A 458 10.54 28.36 12.48
CA PHE A 458 11.27 28.85 11.31
C PHE A 458 10.74 30.23 10.88
N ASN A 459 11.03 31.24 11.71
CA ASN A 459 10.45 32.57 11.57
C ASN A 459 10.84 33.24 10.24
N ASP A 460 12.06 33.02 9.78
CA ASP A 460 12.55 33.52 8.50
C ASP A 460 11.71 33.02 7.32
N ILE A 461 11.40 31.72 7.28
CA ILE A 461 10.54 31.15 6.24
C ILE A 461 9.11 31.69 6.35
N TYR A 462 8.59 31.82 7.57
CA TYR A 462 7.24 32.38 7.78
C TYR A 462 7.14 33.83 7.25
N TYR A 463 8.10 34.68 7.61
CA TYR A 463 8.14 36.07 7.16
C TYR A 463 8.38 36.21 5.66
N GLU A 464 9.17 35.32 5.06
CA GLU A 464 9.36 35.28 3.60
C GLU A 464 8.04 34.99 2.87
N ILE A 465 7.23 34.05 3.38
CA ILE A 465 5.90 33.76 2.82
C ILE A 465 4.95 34.94 3.03
N GLN A 466 4.98 35.57 4.20
CA GLN A 466 4.18 36.76 4.51
C GLN A 466 4.50 37.91 3.55
N SER A 467 5.79 38.25 3.37
CA SER A 467 6.24 39.25 2.39
C SER A 467 5.81 38.89 0.97
N PHE A 468 5.97 37.63 0.56
CA PHE A 468 5.57 37.22 -0.78
C PHE A 468 4.05 37.30 -1.00
N LYS A 469 3.26 36.97 0.01
CA LYS A 469 1.80 37.15 0.03
C LYS A 469 1.42 38.61 -0.16
N GLU A 470 2.05 39.51 0.61
CA GLU A 470 1.77 40.95 0.57
C GLU A 470 2.28 41.64 -0.70
N GLU A 471 3.36 41.18 -1.32
CA GLU A 471 3.96 41.85 -2.47
C GLU A 471 3.39 41.36 -3.80
N SER A 472 3.20 40.04 -3.93
CA SER A 472 3.01 39.40 -5.24
C SER A 472 1.79 38.48 -5.33
N LEU A 473 1.21 38.06 -4.19
CA LEU A 473 0.12 37.08 -4.15
C LEU A 473 -1.12 37.59 -3.40
N ARG A 474 -1.36 38.90 -3.34
CA ARG A 474 -2.53 39.48 -2.66
C ARG A 474 -3.85 38.88 -3.15
N HIS A 475 -3.95 38.59 -4.45
CA HIS A 475 -5.10 37.95 -5.08
C HIS A 475 -5.29 36.46 -4.74
N CYS A 476 -4.21 35.77 -4.35
CA CYS A 476 -4.22 34.32 -4.15
C CYS A 476 -4.98 33.93 -2.87
N ASN A 477 -6.02 33.09 -2.99
CA ASN A 477 -6.70 32.52 -1.84
C ASN A 477 -5.84 31.43 -1.18
N PHE A 478 -5.16 31.79 -0.08
CA PHE A 478 -4.49 30.80 0.77
C PHE A 478 -5.54 30.02 1.55
N GLN A 479 -5.53 28.70 1.40
CA GLN A 479 -6.61 27.86 1.88
C GLN A 479 -6.11 26.52 2.44
N PHE A 480 -6.93 25.92 3.30
CA PHE A 480 -6.73 24.57 3.82
C PHE A 480 -7.99 23.73 3.67
N TRP A 481 -7.79 22.43 3.50
CA TRP A 481 -8.86 21.44 3.46
C TRP A 481 -8.96 20.71 4.80
N TYR A 482 -10.20 20.54 5.28
CA TYR A 482 -10.53 19.81 6.50
C TYR A 482 -11.59 18.76 6.18
N PRO A 483 -11.48 17.53 6.71
CA PRO A 483 -12.57 16.56 6.62
C PRO A 483 -13.83 17.12 7.28
N ASP A 484 -14.99 16.94 6.65
CA ASP A 484 -16.30 17.30 7.16
C ASP A 484 -17.15 16.04 7.41
N GLU A 485 -18.43 16.22 7.74
CA GLU A 485 -19.36 15.13 8.02
C GLU A 485 -19.56 14.15 6.84
N THR A 486 -19.24 14.55 5.61
CA THR A 486 -19.36 13.72 4.40
C THR A 486 -18.09 12.95 4.09
N SER A 487 -16.97 13.33 4.70
CA SER A 487 -15.65 12.84 4.34
C SER A 487 -15.46 11.36 4.65
N GLU A 488 -15.98 10.83 5.77
CA GLU A 488 -15.92 9.39 6.06
C GLU A 488 -16.64 8.52 5.01
N GLU A 489 -17.72 9.03 4.40
CA GLU A 489 -18.43 8.31 3.35
C GLU A 489 -17.65 8.30 2.03
N GLN A 490 -17.04 9.43 1.68
CA GLN A 490 -16.48 9.67 0.35
C GLN A 490 -14.98 9.39 0.24
N PHE A 491 -14.20 9.58 1.31
CA PHE A 491 -12.74 9.62 1.27
C PHE A 491 -12.09 8.40 0.63
N TYR A 492 -12.54 7.19 0.97
CA TYR A 492 -11.90 5.94 0.54
C TYR A 492 -12.20 5.55 -0.92
N THR A 493 -13.18 6.20 -1.55
CA THR A 493 -13.53 5.93 -2.96
C THR A 493 -13.46 7.16 -3.86
N ASN A 494 -13.39 8.34 -3.25
CA ASN A 494 -13.36 9.65 -3.89
C ASN A 494 -14.42 9.80 -5.00
N LYS A 495 -15.67 9.42 -4.72
CA LYS A 495 -16.78 9.43 -5.70
C LYS A 495 -17.36 10.83 -5.92
N SER A 496 -17.32 11.68 -4.90
CA SER A 496 -17.78 13.07 -4.95
C SER A 496 -16.84 13.95 -4.16
N THR A 497 -16.84 15.25 -4.45
CA THR A 497 -16.18 16.26 -3.62
C THR A 497 -16.72 16.19 -2.20
N HIS A 498 -15.83 16.33 -1.21
CA HIS A 498 -16.14 16.28 0.21
C HIS A 498 -15.11 17.12 1.00
N GLY A 499 -15.41 17.39 2.26
CA GLY A 499 -14.60 18.20 3.15
C GLY A 499 -14.89 19.69 3.02
N ALA A 500 -14.51 20.42 4.06
CA ALA A 500 -14.65 21.87 4.16
C ALA A 500 -13.35 22.58 3.78
N THR A 501 -13.48 23.80 3.26
CA THR A 501 -12.34 24.66 2.93
C THR A 501 -12.29 25.86 3.86
N LEU A 502 -11.21 25.99 4.64
CA LEU A 502 -10.88 27.23 5.33
C LEU A 502 -10.20 28.17 4.32
N SER A 503 -10.94 29.16 3.84
CA SER A 503 -10.45 30.15 2.87
C SER A 503 -9.85 31.38 3.56
N ASN A 504 -8.98 32.10 2.85
CA ASN A 504 -8.34 33.35 3.28
C ASN A 504 -7.64 33.22 4.64
N VAL A 505 -6.80 32.20 4.77
CA VAL A 505 -6.06 31.93 6.01
C VAL A 505 -5.11 33.11 6.32
N CYS A 506 -5.05 33.53 7.58
CA CYS A 506 -4.44 34.80 7.98
C CYS A 506 -2.90 34.77 8.13
N VAL A 507 -2.19 34.31 7.09
CA VAL A 507 -0.71 34.31 7.05
C VAL A 507 -0.11 35.74 7.14
N GLU A 508 -0.90 36.77 6.80
CA GLU A 508 -0.51 38.18 6.94
C GLU A 508 -0.45 38.67 8.39
N LYS A 509 -0.95 37.89 9.36
CA LYS A 509 -0.90 38.22 10.80
C LYS A 509 0.35 37.65 11.48
N THR A 510 0.39 37.74 12.81
CA THR A 510 1.42 37.06 13.58
C THR A 510 1.32 35.55 13.40
N LYS A 511 2.45 34.84 13.49
CA LYS A 511 2.46 33.37 13.43
C LYS A 511 1.57 32.75 14.51
N GLU A 512 1.49 33.36 15.70
CA GLU A 512 0.62 32.92 16.79
C GLU A 512 -0.86 33.00 16.39
N ASP A 513 -1.31 34.11 15.82
CA ASP A 513 -2.70 34.28 15.35
C ASP A 513 -3.05 33.31 14.22
N PHE A 514 -2.11 33.11 13.29
CA PHE A 514 -2.27 32.16 12.20
C PHE A 514 -2.38 30.72 12.70
N LEU A 515 -1.49 30.29 13.60
CA LEU A 515 -1.56 28.96 14.20
C LEU A 515 -2.83 28.80 15.04
N ASP A 516 -3.26 29.84 15.78
CA ASP A 516 -4.51 29.81 16.52
C ASP A 516 -5.70 29.57 15.58
N GLN A 517 -5.79 30.30 14.46
CA GLN A 517 -6.85 30.11 13.47
C GLN A 517 -6.94 28.67 12.98
N ILE A 518 -5.84 28.12 12.46
CA ILE A 518 -5.86 26.80 11.80
C ILE A 518 -6.14 25.66 12.79
N PHE A 519 -5.67 25.78 14.03
CA PHE A 519 -5.84 24.73 15.02
C PHE A 519 -7.12 24.86 15.83
N LYS A 520 -7.70 26.06 15.94
CA LYS A 520 -9.06 26.22 16.45
C LYS A 520 -10.05 25.52 15.54
N GLU A 521 -9.85 25.57 14.22
CA GLU A 521 -10.61 24.78 13.26
C GLU A 521 -10.46 23.27 13.53
N CYS A 522 -9.23 22.78 13.74
CA CYS A 522 -8.99 21.37 14.12
C CYS A 522 -9.69 20.96 15.43
N GLN A 523 -9.84 21.88 16.38
CA GLN A 523 -10.51 21.62 17.65
C GLN A 523 -12.04 21.59 17.51
N GLN A 524 -12.60 22.46 16.66
CA GLN A 524 -14.03 22.55 16.42
C GLN A 524 -14.54 21.40 15.54
N ASN A 525 -13.68 20.88 14.66
CA ASN A 525 -13.99 19.78 13.76
C ASN A 525 -13.62 18.42 14.38
N SER A 526 -14.63 17.60 14.73
CA SER A 526 -14.41 16.24 15.21
C SER A 526 -14.31 15.20 14.10
N ASP A 527 -14.75 15.53 12.88
CA ASP A 527 -14.90 14.58 11.76
C ASP A 527 -13.61 13.85 11.42
N PHE A 528 -12.46 14.54 11.43
CA PHE A 528 -11.15 13.90 11.24
C PHE A 528 -10.88 12.81 12.28
N ARG A 529 -11.10 13.10 13.57
CA ARG A 529 -10.89 12.12 14.67
C ARG A 529 -11.93 11.01 14.60
N ASP A 530 -13.09 11.30 14.02
CA ASP A 530 -14.19 10.38 13.86
C ASP A 530 -14.05 9.43 12.67
N MET A 531 -13.16 9.73 11.72
CA MET A 531 -12.85 8.86 10.59
C MET A 531 -12.46 7.45 11.06
N SER A 532 -12.97 6.43 10.38
CA SER A 532 -12.80 5.04 10.81
C SER A 532 -11.33 4.61 10.86
N ALA A 533 -10.53 5.06 9.90
CA ALA A 533 -9.08 4.84 9.88
C ALA A 533 -8.37 5.44 11.11
N MET A 534 -8.80 6.62 11.60
CA MET A 534 -8.24 7.23 12.81
C MET A 534 -8.68 6.48 14.07
N LYS A 535 -9.99 6.25 14.22
CA LYS A 535 -10.57 5.57 15.39
C LYS A 535 -9.98 4.19 15.64
N TYR A 536 -9.71 3.43 14.57
CA TYR A 536 -9.19 2.07 14.65
C TYR A 536 -7.66 1.99 14.46
N GLY A 537 -6.99 3.15 14.43
CA GLY A 537 -5.53 3.23 14.45
C GLY A 537 -4.84 2.92 13.11
N LEU A 538 -5.56 2.79 11.99
CA LEU A 538 -5.00 2.65 10.63
C LEU A 538 -4.78 4.02 9.95
N TRP A 539 -4.26 4.99 10.71
CA TRP A 539 -4.10 6.37 10.25
C TRP A 539 -3.21 6.58 9.01
N PRO A 540 -2.19 5.74 8.68
CA PRO A 540 -1.41 5.92 7.44
C PRO A 540 -2.25 5.78 6.17
N LEU A 541 -3.43 5.15 6.26
CA LEU A 541 -4.37 5.05 5.15
C LEU A 541 -4.86 6.43 4.68
N LEU A 542 -4.96 7.41 5.59
CA LEU A 542 -5.34 8.76 5.22
C LEU A 542 -4.25 9.46 4.40
N PHE A 543 -2.98 9.22 4.72
CA PHE A 543 -1.87 9.71 3.91
C PHE A 543 -1.88 9.10 2.49
N ILE A 544 -2.18 7.81 2.36
CA ILE A 544 -2.39 7.16 1.05
C ILE A 544 -3.53 7.87 0.30
N GLY A 545 -4.70 8.01 0.93
CA GLY A 545 -5.87 8.63 0.28
C GLY A 545 -5.58 10.04 -0.21
N CYS A 546 -4.90 10.86 0.61
CA CYS A 546 -4.52 12.22 0.23
C CYS A 546 -3.57 12.24 -0.98
N ARG A 547 -2.52 11.41 -0.97
CA ARG A 547 -1.56 11.31 -2.07
C ARG A 547 -2.20 10.78 -3.35
N HIS A 548 -3.00 9.72 -3.23
CA HIS A 548 -3.61 8.98 -4.32
C HIS A 548 -4.73 9.78 -5.01
N TYR A 549 -5.55 10.50 -4.23
CA TYR A 549 -6.67 11.30 -4.72
C TYR A 549 -6.35 12.80 -4.87
N ARG A 550 -5.11 13.21 -4.59
CA ARG A 550 -4.65 14.61 -4.58
C ARG A 550 -5.46 15.52 -3.64
N LEU A 551 -5.81 15.01 -2.46
CA LEU A 551 -6.40 15.82 -1.38
C LEU A 551 -5.29 16.38 -0.47
N PRO A 552 -5.38 17.64 0.00
CA PRO A 552 -4.44 18.17 0.98
C PRO A 552 -4.46 17.35 2.28
N ILE A 553 -3.31 17.27 2.97
CA ILE A 553 -3.21 16.57 4.26
C ILE A 553 -4.00 17.34 5.33
N PRO A 554 -4.90 16.68 6.10
CA PRO A 554 -5.57 17.31 7.23
C PRO A 554 -4.58 17.91 8.24
N LEU A 555 -4.78 19.16 8.62
CA LEU A 555 -3.92 19.85 9.58
C LEU A 555 -3.98 19.23 10.99
N HIS A 556 -4.99 18.42 11.28
CA HIS A 556 -5.05 17.63 12.51
C HIS A 556 -3.80 16.75 12.71
N PHE A 557 -3.16 16.27 11.63
CA PHE A 557 -1.90 15.52 11.75
C PHE A 557 -0.74 16.35 12.33
N LEU A 558 -0.80 17.68 12.27
CA LEU A 558 0.23 18.56 12.84
C LEU A 558 0.03 18.79 14.34
N GLU A 559 -1.15 18.48 14.90
CA GLU A 559 -1.43 18.66 16.33
C GLU A 559 -0.44 17.89 17.21
N MET A 560 0.05 16.73 16.75
CA MET A 560 1.00 15.91 17.49
C MET A 560 2.33 16.61 17.78
N PHE A 561 2.71 17.59 16.96
CA PHE A 561 3.95 18.35 17.15
C PHE A 561 3.78 19.56 18.07
N LYS A 562 2.55 19.93 18.47
CA LYS A 562 2.33 20.97 19.48
C LYS A 562 2.88 20.57 20.85
N SER A 563 2.73 19.29 21.19
CA SER A 563 3.00 18.75 22.53
C SER A 563 4.50 18.55 22.81
N ASN A 564 5.35 18.52 21.79
CA ASN A 564 6.80 18.33 21.93
C ASN A 564 7.56 19.61 22.37
N LYS A 565 6.85 20.62 22.88
CA LYS A 565 7.40 21.90 23.39
C LYS A 565 7.23 22.10 24.90
N GLN A 566 6.90 21.06 25.67
CA GLN A 566 6.98 21.10 27.14
C GLN A 566 8.20 20.34 27.65
#